data_AF-A0A822YWQ1-F1
#
_entry.id   AF-A0A822YWQ1-F1
#
_cell.length_a   1.000
_cell.length_b   1.000
_cell.length_c   1.000
_cell.angle_alpha   90.00
_cell.angle_beta   90.00
_cell.angle_gamma   90.00
#
_symmetry.space_group_name_H-M   'P 1'
#
loop_
_entity.id
_entity.type
_entity.pdbx_description
1 polymer ?
#
loop_
_entity_poly.entity_id
_entity_poly.type
_entity_poly.pdbx_seq_one_letter_code
_entity_poly.pdbx_strand_id
1 'polypeptide(L)'
;MEHESCRGGAKAVLNLQPNSSISIAYHPHFGPHDDLMLLEIDEKLLPGILHNRVSLRGQSDEEAVLCTPSKTYAVKFVGTSNSAFLVPPSDPSESSETASDEPWLPGTQSGTWNYGTCGSCSQAG
;
A
#
# COMPACT_ATOMS: atom_id res chain seq x y z
N MET A 1 9.74 -15.85 -11.21
CA MET A 1 8.95 -14.84 -11.93
C MET A 1 8.95 -13.62 -11.03
N GLU A 2 9.81 -12.66 -11.36
CA GLU A 2 10.10 -11.50 -10.51
C GLU A 2 9.03 -10.46 -10.83
N HIS A 3 8.23 -10.09 -9.83
CA HIS A 3 7.18 -9.10 -10.01
C HIS A 3 7.84 -7.72 -10.15
N GLU A 4 7.60 -7.05 -11.27
CA GLU A 4 7.81 -5.60 -11.35
C GLU A 4 6.93 -4.94 -10.29
N SER A 5 7.54 -4.67 -9.14
CA SER A 5 7.00 -3.74 -8.16
C SER A 5 6.71 -2.43 -8.89
N CYS A 6 5.55 -1.81 -8.63
CA CYS A 6 5.27 -0.46 -9.09
C CYS A 6 6.33 0.49 -8.52
N ARG A 7 7.42 0.69 -9.26
CA ARG A 7 8.54 1.56 -8.87
C ARG A 7 7.97 2.94 -8.58
N GLY A 8 8.11 3.39 -7.33
CA GLY A 8 7.68 4.73 -6.92
C GLY A 8 6.43 4.84 -6.04
N GLY A 9 5.76 3.76 -5.64
CA GLY A 9 4.73 3.77 -4.57
C GLY A 9 3.71 4.91 -4.66
N ALA A 10 3.39 5.57 -3.54
CA ALA A 10 2.43 6.67 -3.48
C ALA A 10 2.79 7.85 -4.42
N LYS A 11 4.09 8.13 -4.64
CA LYS A 11 4.54 9.21 -5.51
C LYS A 11 4.14 8.98 -6.98
N ALA A 12 4.12 7.73 -7.44
CA ALA A 12 3.70 7.40 -8.80
C ALA A 12 2.21 7.68 -9.02
N VAL A 13 1.38 7.43 -8.00
CA VAL A 13 -0.06 7.71 -8.03
C VAL A 13 -0.34 9.21 -7.93
N LEU A 14 0.36 9.93 -7.05
CA LEU A 14 0.14 11.37 -6.84
C LEU A 14 0.60 12.25 -8.02
N ASN A 15 1.56 11.79 -8.84
CA ASN A 15 2.12 12.54 -9.96
C ASN A 15 1.61 12.07 -11.34
N LEU A 16 0.50 11.34 -11.39
CA LEU A 16 -0.17 10.95 -12.63
C LEU A 16 -0.45 12.17 -13.50
N GLN A 17 0.03 12.14 -14.74
CA GLN A 17 -0.21 13.21 -15.70
C GLN A 17 -1.61 13.09 -16.32
N PRO A 18 -2.24 14.19 -16.75
CA PRO A 18 -3.47 14.11 -17.53
C PRO A 18 -3.31 13.19 -18.73
N ASN A 19 -4.31 12.34 -18.98
CA ASN A 19 -4.32 11.34 -20.06
C ASN A 19 -3.26 10.22 -19.94
N SER A 20 -2.58 10.10 -18.79
CA SER A 20 -1.78 8.91 -18.46
C SER A 20 -2.58 7.91 -17.64
N SER A 21 -2.14 6.65 -17.65
CA SER A 21 -2.69 5.60 -16.78
C SER A 21 -1.56 4.84 -16.10
N ILE A 22 -1.83 4.33 -14.90
CA ILE A 22 -0.94 3.44 -14.16
C ILE A 22 -1.73 2.20 -13.75
N SER A 23 -1.11 1.03 -13.89
CA SER A 23 -1.66 -0.20 -13.35
C SER A 23 -1.38 -0.26 -11.85
N ILE A 24 -2.43 -0.47 -11.06
CA ILE A 24 -2.34 -0.66 -9.63
C ILE A 24 -2.85 -2.06 -9.34
N ALA A 25 -2.00 -2.86 -8.72
CA ALA A 25 -2.37 -4.17 -8.21
C ALA A 25 -2.30 -4.15 -6.69
N TYR A 26 -3.17 -4.93 -6.06
CA TYR A 26 -2.98 -5.25 -4.67
C TYR A 26 -1.68 -6.03 -4.48
N HIS A 27 -1.06 -5.89 -3.29
CA HIS A 27 0.11 -6.68 -2.94
C HIS A 27 -0.19 -8.19 -3.07
N PRO A 28 0.76 -9.08 -3.42
CA PRO A 28 0.48 -10.51 -3.57
C PRO A 28 -0.06 -11.20 -2.30
N HIS A 29 0.21 -10.62 -1.13
CA HIS A 29 -0.34 -11.06 0.16
C HIS A 29 -1.66 -10.38 0.51
N PHE A 30 -2.30 -9.73 -0.46
CA PHE A 30 -3.56 -9.04 -0.24
C PHE A 30 -4.66 -10.02 0.15
N GLY A 31 -5.24 -9.75 1.31
CA GLY A 31 -6.34 -10.49 1.89
C GLY A 31 -7.18 -9.55 2.76
N PRO A 32 -8.08 -10.09 3.61
CA PRO A 32 -8.71 -9.31 4.66
C PRO A 32 -7.61 -8.89 5.63
N HIS A 33 -6.97 -7.75 5.38
CA HIS A 33 -6.00 -7.16 6.28
C HIS A 33 -6.71 -6.64 7.54
N ASP A 34 -7.21 -7.56 8.34
CA ASP A 34 -7.86 -7.31 9.63
C ASP A 34 -6.83 -6.85 10.69
N ASP A 35 -5.56 -6.83 10.33
CA ASP A 35 -4.41 -6.38 11.13
C ASP A 35 -4.11 -4.89 11.00
N LEU A 36 -4.69 -4.21 9.99
CA LEU A 36 -4.48 -2.77 9.76
C LEU A 36 -5.75 -1.97 10.04
N MET A 37 -5.62 -0.93 10.87
CA MET A 37 -6.70 0.02 11.16
C MET A 37 -6.20 1.45 11.04
N LEU A 38 -7.05 2.34 10.53
CA LEU A 38 -6.75 3.77 10.47
C LEU A 38 -7.30 4.46 11.72
N LEU A 39 -6.43 5.22 12.38
CA LEU A 39 -6.79 6.04 13.54
C LEU A 39 -6.67 7.52 13.17
N GLU A 40 -7.77 8.25 13.34
CA GLU A 40 -7.76 9.71 13.21
C GLU A 40 -7.09 10.34 14.44
N ILE A 41 -6.17 11.27 14.21
CA ILE A 41 -5.34 11.88 15.26
C ILE A 41 -5.38 13.40 15.14
N ASP A 42 -5.76 14.08 16.23
CA ASP A 42 -5.60 15.54 16.36
C ASP A 42 -4.10 15.91 16.38
N GLU A 43 -3.72 16.99 15.70
CA GLU A 43 -2.33 17.45 15.60
C GLU A 43 -1.64 17.60 16.95
N LYS A 44 -2.37 17.95 18.02
CA LYS A 44 -1.84 18.06 19.39
C LYS A 44 -1.31 16.74 19.93
N LEU A 45 -1.76 15.61 19.39
CA LEU A 45 -1.35 14.26 19.77
C LEU A 45 -0.17 13.73 18.93
N LEU A 46 0.11 14.32 17.76
CA LEU A 46 1.20 13.88 16.88
C LEU A 46 2.55 13.78 17.60
N PRO A 47 2.98 14.77 18.42
CA PRO A 47 4.24 14.63 19.15
C PRO A 47 4.22 13.44 20.11
N GLY A 48 3.08 13.14 20.73
CA GLY A 48 2.94 11.98 21.62
C GLY A 48 3.12 10.66 20.86
N ILE A 49 2.53 10.55 19.68
CA ILE A 49 2.59 9.34 18.85
C ILE A 49 3.99 9.13 18.30
N LEU A 50 4.59 10.15 17.69
CA LEU A 50 5.93 10.04 17.09
C LEU A 50 7.02 9.71 18.11
N HIS A 51 6.81 10.03 19.39
CA HIS A 51 7.73 9.71 20.49
C HIS A 51 7.29 8.48 21.32
N ASN A 52 6.31 7.69 20.85
CA ASN A 52 5.80 6.49 21.53
C ASN A 52 5.34 6.75 22.99
N ARG A 53 4.73 7.90 23.23
CA ARG A 53 4.24 8.32 24.57
C ARG A 53 2.74 8.13 24.77
N VAL A 54 2.10 7.37 23.89
CA VAL A 54 0.66 7.07 23.98
C VAL A 54 0.45 5.58 24.12
N SER A 55 -0.67 5.19 24.72
CA SER A 55 -1.08 3.79 24.85
C SER A 55 -2.56 3.63 24.56
N LEU A 56 -2.93 2.66 23.73
CA LEU A 56 -4.30 2.15 23.67
C LEU A 56 -4.53 1.22 24.86
N ARG A 57 -5.64 1.41 25.56
CA ARG A 57 -6.04 0.61 26.73
C ARG A 57 -7.51 0.23 26.61
N GLY A 58 -7.90 -0.91 27.16
CA GLY A 58 -9.27 -1.42 27.18
C GLY A 58 -9.25 -2.93 27.39
N GLN A 59 -10.30 -3.45 28.01
CA GLN A 59 -10.56 -4.90 28.07
C GLN A 59 -11.44 -5.33 26.89
N SER A 60 -11.60 -6.64 26.68
CA SER A 60 -12.42 -7.19 25.59
C SER A 60 -13.91 -6.80 25.68
N ASP A 61 -14.38 -6.47 26.88
CA ASP A 61 -15.74 -6.07 27.21
C ASP A 61 -15.91 -4.56 27.44
N GLU A 62 -14.83 -3.79 27.29
CA GLU A 62 -14.80 -2.34 27.51
C GLU A 62 -14.46 -1.58 26.23
N GLU A 63 -14.86 -0.31 26.16
CA GLU A 63 -14.47 0.57 25.06
C GLU A 63 -12.97 0.91 25.15
N ALA A 64 -12.29 0.85 24.02
CA ALA A 64 -10.88 1.22 23.94
C ALA A 64 -10.70 2.74 24.12
N VAL A 65 -9.65 3.13 24.84
CA VAL A 65 -9.26 4.52 25.04
C VAL A 65 -7.80 4.73 24.66
N LEU A 66 -7.50 5.91 24.13
CA LEU A 66 -6.13 6.36 23.87
C LEU A 66 -5.67 7.24 25.03
N CYS A 67 -4.66 6.79 25.75
CA CYS A 67 -4.08 7.53 26.87
C CYS A 67 -2.77 8.20 26.46
N THR A 68 -2.61 9.45 26.88
CA THR A 68 -1.34 10.18 26.98
C THR A 68 -0.93 10.24 28.45
N PRO A 69 0.25 10.79 28.81
CA PRO A 69 0.64 10.93 30.22
C PRO A 69 -0.31 11.81 31.05
N SER A 70 -1.08 12.69 30.41
CA SER A 70 -1.91 13.70 31.10
C SER A 70 -3.40 13.67 30.75
N LYS A 71 -3.80 12.97 29.68
CA LYS A 71 -5.17 12.97 29.15
C LYS A 71 -5.57 11.61 28.58
N THR A 72 -6.85 11.31 28.65
CA THR A 72 -7.48 10.13 28.06
C THR A 72 -8.49 10.56 27.01
N TYR A 73 -8.48 9.90 25.86
CA TYR A 73 -9.34 10.16 24.72
C TYR A 73 -10.14 8.90 24.42
N ALA A 74 -11.45 9.05 24.19
CA ALA A 74 -12.28 7.95 23.72
C ALA A 74 -11.89 7.57 22.28
N VAL A 75 -11.90 6.28 21.96
CA VAL A 75 -11.67 5.78 20.60
C VAL A 75 -12.96 5.18 20.09
N LYS A 76 -13.46 5.71 18.98
CA LYS A 76 -14.72 5.29 18.38
C LYS A 76 -14.48 4.68 17.00
N PHE A 77 -15.04 3.51 16.76
CA PHE A 77 -15.08 2.93 15.42
C PHE A 77 -16.11 3.64 14.55
N VAL A 78 -15.68 4.06 13.37
CA VAL A 78 -16.52 4.75 12.39
C VAL A 78 -16.44 3.99 11.07
N GLY A 79 -17.60 3.55 10.57
CA GLY A 79 -17.70 2.93 9.24
C GLY A 79 -17.76 3.98 8.13
N THR A 80 -17.24 3.64 6.96
CA THR A 80 -17.29 4.49 5.75
C THR A 80 -17.87 3.68 4.58
N SER A 81 -18.67 4.32 3.74
CA SER A 81 -19.20 3.70 2.51
C SER A 81 -18.22 3.80 1.33
N ASN A 82 -17.09 4.50 1.51
CA ASN A 82 -16.08 4.65 0.48
C ASN A 82 -15.06 3.52 0.57
N SER A 83 -14.56 3.08 -0.59
CA SER A 83 -13.38 2.22 -0.67
C SER A 83 -12.13 3.08 -0.45
N ALA A 84 -11.29 2.67 0.50
CA ALA A 84 -9.96 3.25 0.70
C ALA A 84 -8.90 2.27 0.20
N PHE A 85 -7.94 2.78 -0.58
CA PHE A 85 -6.80 2.01 -1.06
C PHE A 85 -5.52 2.57 -0.47
N LEU A 86 -4.82 1.78 0.35
CA LEU A 86 -3.58 2.20 1.00
C LEU A 86 -2.38 1.92 0.09
N VAL A 87 -1.66 2.98 -0.29
CA VAL A 87 -0.44 2.89 -1.08
C VAL A 87 0.76 3.18 -0.18
N PRO A 88 1.75 2.28 -0.08
CA PRO A 88 2.94 2.56 0.71
C PRO A 88 3.72 3.75 0.13
N PRO A 89 4.50 4.45 0.97
CA PRO A 89 5.44 5.46 0.48
C PRO A 89 6.46 4.82 -0.47
N SER A 90 7.05 5.63 -1.36
CA SER A 90 8.13 5.17 -2.23
C SER A 90 9.35 4.76 -1.38
N ASP A 91 9.96 3.61 -1.67
CA ASP A 91 11.19 3.21 -1.00
C ASP A 91 12.32 4.19 -1.36
N PRO A 92 12.98 4.82 -0.38
CA PRO A 92 14.08 5.76 -0.65
C PRO A 92 15.33 5.06 -1.22
N SER A 93 15.42 3.73 -1.14
CA SER A 93 16.51 2.94 -1.72
C SER A 93 16.42 2.78 -3.24
N GLU A 94 15.29 3.09 -3.86
CA GLU A 94 15.09 2.93 -5.31
C GLU A 94 15.61 4.12 -6.15
N SER A 95 16.22 5.15 -5.52
CA SER A 95 16.74 6.34 -6.22
C SER A 95 18.22 6.26 -6.64
N SER A 96 18.82 5.07 -6.65
CA SER A 96 20.16 4.89 -7.22
C SER A 96 20.06 4.57 -8.71
N GLU A 97 19.84 5.61 -9.52
CA GLU A 97 20.15 5.54 -10.94
C GLU A 97 21.68 5.37 -11.07
N THR A 98 22.12 4.12 -11.24
CA THR A 98 23.45 3.82 -11.74
C THR A 98 23.55 4.39 -13.16
N ALA A 99 24.06 5.61 -13.28
CA ALA A 99 24.60 6.13 -14.51
C ALA A 99 25.84 5.30 -14.88
N SER A 100 25.69 4.36 -15.79
CA SER A 100 26.79 3.78 -16.56
C SER A 100 26.22 3.27 -17.89
N ASP A 101 26.49 4.05 -18.95
CA ASP A 101 26.35 3.70 -20.35
C ASP A 101 27.06 2.38 -20.70
N GLU A 102 26.37 1.40 -21.30
CA GLU A 102 26.79 0.75 -22.57
C GLU A 102 25.73 -0.26 -23.09
N PRO A 103 25.54 -0.41 -24.42
CA PRO A 103 24.39 -1.08 -25.02
C PRO A 103 24.64 -2.51 -25.51
N TRP A 104 23.62 -3.36 -25.44
CA TRP A 104 23.48 -4.51 -26.36
C TRP A 104 22.02 -4.65 -26.85
N LEU A 105 21.84 -4.48 -28.16
CA LEU A 105 20.64 -4.81 -28.95
C LEU A 105 20.70 -6.29 -29.42
N PRO A 106 19.70 -6.84 -30.12
CA PRO A 106 18.26 -6.85 -29.90
C PRO A 106 17.69 -8.30 -29.93
N GLY A 107 16.58 -8.54 -29.23
CA GLY A 107 15.81 -9.78 -29.33
C GLY A 107 14.32 -9.50 -29.28
N THR A 108 13.75 -9.13 -30.43
CA THR A 108 12.33 -8.84 -30.62
C THR A 108 11.48 -10.11 -30.47
N GLN A 109 10.55 -10.16 -29.52
CA GLN A 109 9.25 -10.81 -29.71
C GLN A 109 8.16 -10.00 -29.01
N SER A 110 7.44 -9.23 -29.79
CA SER A 110 6.18 -8.58 -29.41
C SER A 110 5.10 -9.66 -29.30
N GLY A 111 4.56 -9.87 -28.10
CA GLY A 111 3.37 -10.67 -27.87
C GLY A 111 2.26 -9.79 -27.33
N THR A 112 1.30 -9.42 -28.19
CA THR A 112 0.03 -8.81 -27.78
C THR A 112 -0.87 -9.90 -27.20
N TRP A 113 -1.21 -9.81 -25.92
CA TRP A 113 -2.25 -10.63 -25.31
C TRP A 113 -3.61 -9.96 -25.48
N ASN A 114 -4.44 -10.51 -26.37
CA ASN A 114 -5.85 -10.15 -26.44
C ASN A 114 -6.64 -10.96 -25.40
N TYR A 115 -7.55 -10.28 -24.70
CA TYR A 115 -8.48 -10.92 -23.77
C TYR A 115 -9.43 -11.86 -24.53
N GLY A 116 -9.48 -13.13 -24.10
CA GLY A 116 -10.54 -14.06 -24.46
C GLY A 116 -10.05 -15.29 -25.23
N THR A 117 -9.75 -16.36 -24.50
CA THR A 117 -10.29 -17.71 -24.76
C THR A 117 -9.89 -18.62 -23.60
N CYS A 118 -10.89 -19.11 -22.88
CA CYS A 118 -10.76 -20.23 -21.96
C CYS A 118 -10.51 -21.49 -22.81
N GLY A 119 -9.30 -22.04 -22.75
CA GLY A 119 -8.89 -23.25 -23.44
C GLY A 119 -8.39 -24.29 -22.44
N SER A 120 -9.15 -25.37 -22.33
CA SER A 120 -9.08 -26.45 -21.36
C SER A 120 -7.69 -27.05 -21.11
N CYS A 121 -7.34 -27.24 -19.83
CA CYS A 121 -6.26 -28.13 -19.39
C CYS A 121 -6.54 -29.56 -19.86
N SER A 122 -5.70 -30.11 -20.74
CA SER A 122 -5.59 -31.55 -20.94
C SER A 122 -4.29 -32.02 -20.30
N GLN A 123 -4.43 -32.85 -19.26
CA GLN A 123 -3.33 -33.59 -18.63
C GLN A 123 -2.83 -34.68 -19.59
N ALA A 124 -1.52 -34.78 -19.70
CA ALA A 124 -0.76 -36.01 -19.95
C ALA A 124 0.64 -35.71 -19.34
N GLY A 125 1.18 -36.49 -18.41
CA GLY A 125 1.33 -37.94 -18.44
C GLY A 125 2.82 -38.21 -18.47
#